data_AF-A0A6A7LKQ4-F1
#
_entry.id   AF-A0A6A7LKQ4-F1
#
_cell.length_a   1.000
_cell.length_b   1.000
_cell.length_c   1.000
_cell.angle_alpha   90.00
_cell.angle_beta   90.00
_cell.angle_gamma   90.00
#
_symmetry.space_group_name_H-M   'P 1'
#
loop_
_entity.id
_entity.type
_entity.pdbx_description
1 polymer ?
#
loop_
_entity_poly.entity_id
_entity_poly.type
_entity_poly.pdbx_seq_one_letter_code
_entity_poly.pdbx_strand_id
1 'polypeptide(L)'
;MPDIYSAVMEVQDMSANKLIGFVSLAAVVITVVTSDHLPIYAQTVEDKEGWNESCRDAGFEDGRNEPFNDVTYDHCEDEATGDKAYLDGFVDGCMSIEGNTRDVCESATDG
;
A
#
# COMPACT_ATOMS: atom_id res chain seq x y z
N MET A 1 3.61 8.11 35.19
CA MET A 1 3.62 6.81 34.49
C MET A 1 4.70 6.90 33.43
N PRO A 2 5.84 6.22 33.57
CA PRO A 2 6.87 6.17 32.53
C PRO A 2 6.52 5.09 31.48
N ASP A 3 7.08 5.17 30.25
CA ASP A 3 7.90 4.10 29.64
C ASP A 3 8.12 4.19 28.10
N ILE A 4 9.23 3.55 27.70
CA ILE A 4 9.71 3.10 26.37
C ILE A 4 10.59 4.06 25.54
N TYR A 5 10.26 5.35 25.39
CA TYR A 5 11.06 6.24 24.52
C TYR A 5 12.52 6.45 24.98
N SER A 6 12.84 6.14 26.23
CA SER A 6 14.18 6.37 26.79
C SER A 6 15.11 5.15 26.79
N ALA A 7 14.69 3.98 26.27
CA ALA A 7 15.47 2.74 26.39
C ALA A 7 16.05 2.18 25.08
N VAL A 8 15.88 2.86 23.94
CA VAL A 8 16.50 2.45 22.64
C VAL A 8 17.39 3.58 22.09
N MET A 9 18.17 4.19 22.98
CA MET A 9 19.54 4.57 22.62
C MET A 9 20.44 3.43 23.10
N GLU A 10 21.52 3.17 22.35
CA GLU A 10 22.62 2.23 22.67
C GLU A 10 22.48 0.77 22.22
N VAL A 11 22.46 0.59 20.90
CA VAL A 11 23.31 -0.42 20.23
C VAL A 11 23.98 0.33 19.07
N GLN A 12 24.99 1.18 19.31
CA GLN A 12 26.41 0.78 19.29
C GLN A 12 26.60 -0.56 18.55
N ASP A 13 26.97 -0.53 17.27
CA ASP A 13 28.38 -0.66 16.92
C ASP A 13 28.64 -0.51 15.41
N MET A 14 29.88 -0.19 15.12
CA MET A 14 30.38 0.48 13.93
C MET A 14 30.62 -0.44 12.72
N SER A 15 30.55 0.14 11.52
CA SER A 15 31.42 -0.08 10.32
C SER A 15 30.57 0.13 9.05
N ALA A 16 30.82 1.05 8.12
CA ALA A 16 31.93 1.95 7.82
C ALA A 16 31.31 3.03 6.89
N ASN A 17 31.39 4.34 7.10
CA ASN A 17 32.59 5.14 7.03
C ASN A 17 32.32 6.48 7.72
N LYS A 18 32.83 6.59 8.94
CA LYS A 18 33.21 7.83 9.59
C LYS A 18 34.23 8.52 8.68
N LEU A 19 34.06 9.79 8.32
CA LEU A 19 35.15 10.79 8.28
C LEU A 19 34.62 12.16 7.82
N ILE A 20 34.59 13.10 8.77
CA ILE A 20 35.00 14.52 8.64
C ILE A 20 34.14 15.36 7.66
N GLY A 21 33.38 16.36 8.10
CA GLY A 21 33.79 17.41 9.02
C GLY A 21 34.15 18.68 8.23
N PHE A 22 33.75 19.83 8.79
CA PHE A 22 34.19 21.17 8.41
C PHE A 22 33.65 21.70 7.07
N VAL A 23 32.83 22.75 7.15
CA VAL A 23 32.62 23.66 6.03
C VAL A 23 33.98 24.29 5.73
N SER A 24 34.68 23.76 4.72
CA SER A 24 35.92 24.33 4.22
C SER A 24 35.96 24.22 2.69
N LEU A 25 36.49 25.28 2.10
CA LEU A 25 36.40 25.68 0.70
C LEU A 25 37.17 24.72 -0.23
N ALA A 26 36.47 23.78 -0.88
CA ALA A 26 36.91 23.15 -2.13
C ALA A 26 35.69 22.53 -2.84
N ALA A 27 35.50 22.82 -4.13
CA ALA A 27 34.35 22.39 -4.91
C ALA A 27 34.20 20.85 -4.95
N VAL A 28 33.06 20.34 -4.49
CA VAL A 28 32.64 18.95 -4.74
C VAL A 28 31.32 19.00 -5.51
N VAL A 29 31.43 18.76 -6.80
CA VAL A 29 30.31 18.49 -7.71
C VAL A 29 29.73 17.14 -7.29
N ILE A 30 28.65 17.14 -6.50
CA ILE A 30 27.92 15.90 -6.21
C ILE A 30 26.88 15.73 -7.31
N THR A 31 27.21 14.86 -8.26
CA THR A 31 26.32 14.38 -9.32
C THR A 31 25.14 13.67 -8.66
N VAL A 32 23.96 14.29 -8.70
CA VAL A 32 22.72 13.61 -8.29
C VAL A 32 22.44 12.57 -9.36
N VAL A 33 22.83 11.32 -9.06
CA VAL A 33 22.46 10.16 -9.86
C VAL A 33 20.95 10.01 -9.74
N THR A 34 20.25 10.34 -10.82
CA THR A 34 18.83 10.07 -10.99
C THR A 34 18.63 8.56 -11.01
N SER A 35 17.70 8.06 -10.19
CA SER A 35 16.81 6.92 -10.52
C SER A 35 15.92 6.62 -9.31
N ASP A 36 14.66 7.07 -9.35
CA ASP A 36 13.45 6.23 -9.50
C ASP A 36 13.12 5.52 -8.16
N HIS A 37 12.05 5.82 -7.39
CA HIS A 37 10.66 6.05 -7.76
C HIS A 37 9.87 6.77 -6.62
N LEU A 38 9.18 7.84 -7.01
CA LEU A 38 7.82 8.30 -6.65
C LEU A 38 7.41 8.73 -5.22
N PRO A 39 6.43 9.67 -5.13
CA PRO A 39 6.33 10.66 -4.07
C PRO A 39 5.35 10.30 -2.94
N ILE A 40 5.53 11.01 -1.82
CA ILE A 40 4.64 11.15 -0.67
C ILE A 40 3.17 11.23 -1.08
N TYR A 41 2.31 10.36 -0.52
CA TYR A 41 0.88 10.62 -0.44
C TYR A 41 0.28 10.02 0.83
N ALA A 42 -0.32 10.87 1.66
CA ALA A 42 -1.48 10.53 2.46
C ALA A 42 -2.19 11.85 2.76
N GLN A 43 -2.88 12.38 1.75
CA GLN A 43 -3.90 13.40 1.96
C GLN A 43 -5.14 12.67 2.43
N THR A 44 -5.62 12.95 3.64
CA THR A 44 -6.93 12.49 4.11
C THR A 44 -8.00 13.31 3.41
N VAL A 45 -8.46 12.83 2.25
CA VAL A 45 -9.67 13.30 1.59
C VAL A 45 -10.86 12.58 2.22
N GLU A 46 -11.69 13.34 2.92
CA GLU A 46 -12.79 12.83 3.74
C GLU A 46 -13.85 12.09 2.89
N ASP A 47 -14.17 10.90 3.39
CA ASP A 47 -15.40 10.10 3.29
C ASP A 47 -15.72 9.30 2.01
N LYS A 48 -15.51 9.81 0.79
CA LYS A 48 -15.85 9.02 -0.44
C LYS A 48 -14.70 8.21 -1.02
N GLU A 49 -13.51 8.80 -1.05
CA GLU A 49 -12.30 8.11 -1.52
C GLU A 49 -11.95 6.97 -0.55
N GLY A 50 -12.11 7.19 0.76
CA GLY A 50 -11.90 6.16 1.78
C GLY A 50 -12.92 5.02 1.72
N TRP A 51 -14.16 5.28 1.32
CA TRP A 51 -15.17 4.24 1.13
C TRP A 51 -14.78 3.30 -0.02
N ASN A 52 -14.49 3.86 -1.19
CA ASN A 52 -14.09 3.07 -2.35
C ASN A 52 -12.78 2.33 -2.12
N GLU A 53 -11.81 2.96 -1.43
CA GLU A 53 -10.57 2.29 -1.02
C GLU A 53 -10.86 1.11 -0.09
N SER A 54 -11.74 1.29 0.92
CA SER A 54 -12.15 0.20 1.82
C SER A 54 -12.84 -0.94 1.08
N CYS A 55 -13.71 -0.62 0.12
CA CYS A 55 -14.37 -1.61 -0.73
C CYS A 55 -13.37 -2.37 -1.61
N ARG A 56 -12.38 -1.67 -2.18
CA ARG A 56 -11.31 -2.31 -2.95
C ARG A 56 -10.47 -3.24 -2.10
N ASP A 57 -10.10 -2.81 -0.90
CA ASP A 57 -9.31 -3.63 0.02
C ASP A 57 -10.09 -4.87 0.47
N ALA A 58 -11.38 -4.72 0.79
CA ALA A 58 -12.25 -5.85 1.12
C ALA A 58 -12.35 -6.84 -0.05
N GLY A 59 -12.61 -6.34 -1.25
CA GLY A 59 -12.62 -7.16 -2.46
C GLY A 59 -11.30 -7.90 -2.65
N PHE A 60 -10.16 -7.22 -2.49
CA PHE A 60 -8.83 -7.81 -2.62
C PHE A 60 -8.54 -8.92 -1.60
N GLU A 61 -8.96 -8.74 -0.35
CA GLU A 61 -8.84 -9.77 0.68
C GLU A 61 -9.71 -10.98 0.37
N ASP A 62 -10.95 -10.75 -0.06
CA ASP A 62 -11.88 -11.79 -0.47
C ASP A 62 -11.30 -12.56 -1.66
N GLY A 63 -10.94 -11.89 -2.77
CA GLY A 63 -10.37 -12.54 -3.95
C GLY A 63 -9.14 -13.41 -3.66
N ARG A 64 -8.38 -13.12 -2.61
CA ARG A 64 -7.21 -13.91 -2.19
C ARG A 64 -7.54 -15.15 -1.35
N ASN A 65 -8.60 -15.09 -0.54
CA ASN A 65 -8.78 -16.04 0.57
C ASN A 65 -10.20 -16.60 0.68
N GLU A 66 -11.19 -15.90 0.13
CA GLU A 66 -12.62 -16.16 0.27
C GLU A 66 -13.33 -16.14 -1.10
N PRO A 67 -14.51 -16.77 -1.24
CA PRO A 67 -15.34 -16.58 -2.43
C PRO A 67 -15.89 -15.14 -2.50
N PHE A 68 -16.43 -14.75 -3.66
CA PHE A 68 -17.09 -13.47 -3.84
C PHE A 68 -18.22 -13.29 -2.81
N ASN A 69 -18.25 -12.13 -2.14
CA ASN A 69 -19.19 -11.86 -1.06
C ASN A 69 -20.25 -10.84 -1.51
N ASP A 70 -21.41 -11.36 -1.93
CA ASP A 70 -22.54 -10.55 -2.38
C ASP A 70 -23.00 -9.52 -1.33
N VAL A 71 -22.90 -9.85 -0.04
CA VAL A 71 -23.33 -8.93 1.04
C VAL A 71 -22.38 -7.74 1.15
N THR A 72 -21.07 -7.97 1.03
CA THR A 72 -20.07 -6.90 1.03
C THR A 72 -20.15 -6.08 -0.25
N TYR A 73 -20.37 -6.74 -1.40
CA TYR A 73 -20.59 -6.08 -2.68
C TYR A 73 -21.81 -5.15 -2.65
N ASP A 74 -22.97 -5.65 -2.19
CA ASP A 74 -24.20 -4.86 -2.03
C ASP A 74 -24.00 -3.70 -1.06
N HIS A 75 -23.22 -3.89 0.01
CA HIS A 75 -22.88 -2.79 0.91
C HIS A 75 -22.04 -1.74 0.20
N CYS A 76 -21.06 -2.16 -0.60
CA CYS A 76 -20.22 -1.25 -1.37
C CYS A 76 -20.98 -0.45 -2.43
N GLU A 77 -22.16 -0.89 -2.87
CA GLU A 77 -23.08 -0.11 -3.71
C GLU A 77 -23.68 1.13 -3.01
N ASP A 78 -23.60 1.24 -1.67
CA ASP A 78 -24.14 2.36 -0.91
C ASP A 78 -23.52 3.71 -1.31
N GLU A 79 -22.29 3.71 -1.84
CA GLU A 79 -21.63 4.88 -2.40
C GLU A 79 -21.27 4.69 -3.88
N ALA A 80 -21.18 5.82 -4.58
CA ALA A 80 -20.91 5.81 -6.01
C ALA A 80 -19.57 5.13 -6.31
N THR A 81 -19.61 4.12 -7.19
CA THR A 81 -18.47 3.32 -7.67
C THR A 81 -17.85 2.36 -6.65
N GLY A 82 -18.41 2.22 -5.45
CA GLY A 82 -17.89 1.26 -4.46
C GLY A 82 -18.06 -0.19 -4.92
N ASP A 83 -19.14 -0.50 -5.65
CA ASP A 83 -19.38 -1.77 -6.35
C ASP A 83 -18.23 -2.17 -7.27
N LYS A 84 -17.80 -1.21 -8.11
CA LYS A 84 -16.69 -1.39 -9.05
C LYS A 84 -15.36 -1.50 -8.32
N ALA A 85 -15.19 -0.72 -7.26
CA ALA A 85 -13.97 -0.77 -6.44
C ALA A 85 -13.82 -2.15 -5.79
N TYR A 86 -14.90 -2.71 -5.22
CA TYR A 86 -14.91 -4.07 -4.67
C TYR A 86 -14.61 -5.12 -5.75
N LEU A 87 -15.29 -5.05 -6.90
CA LEU A 87 -15.06 -6.00 -8.00
C LEU A 87 -13.62 -5.95 -8.53
N ASP A 88 -13.07 -4.76 -8.74
CA ASP A 88 -11.68 -4.55 -9.18
C ASP A 88 -10.68 -5.13 -8.15
N GLY A 89 -10.91 -4.83 -6.87
CA GLY A 89 -10.17 -5.41 -5.76
C GLY A 89 -10.20 -6.93 -5.77
N PHE A 90 -11.40 -7.52 -5.92
CA PHE A 90 -11.59 -8.97 -5.96
C PHE A 90 -10.82 -9.63 -7.10
N VAL A 91 -10.91 -9.09 -8.31
CA VAL A 91 -10.17 -9.63 -9.46
C VAL A 91 -8.66 -9.51 -9.23
N ASP A 92 -8.17 -8.38 -8.72
CA ASP A 92 -6.74 -8.19 -8.42
C ASP A 92 -6.25 -9.14 -7.32
N GLY A 93 -7.06 -9.34 -6.27
CA GLY A 93 -6.79 -10.28 -5.19
C GLY A 93 -6.71 -11.71 -5.70
N CYS A 94 -7.68 -12.13 -6.49
CA CYS A 94 -7.71 -13.45 -7.11
C CYS A 94 -6.54 -13.67 -8.07
N MET A 95 -6.18 -12.66 -8.88
CA MET A 95 -5.03 -12.73 -9.79
C MET A 95 -3.68 -12.72 -9.07
N SER A 96 -3.64 -12.28 -7.81
CA SER A 96 -2.41 -12.35 -7.01
C SER A 96 -2.04 -13.78 -6.59
N ILE A 97 -2.99 -14.74 -6.70
CA ILE A 97 -2.74 -16.16 -6.47
C ILE A 97 -2.09 -16.77 -7.72
N GLU A 98 -0.96 -17.44 -7.52
CA GLU A 98 -0.24 -18.10 -8.61
C GLU A 98 -1.13 -19.14 -9.33
N GLY A 99 -1.25 -19.00 -10.66
CA GLY A 99 -2.02 -19.90 -11.51
C GLY A 99 -3.43 -19.42 -11.84
N ASN A 100 -3.91 -18.35 -11.21
CA ASN A 100 -5.19 -17.73 -11.57
C ASN A 100 -5.04 -16.80 -12.78
N THR A 101 -6.03 -16.84 -13.68
CA THR A 101 -6.14 -15.89 -14.80
C THR A 101 -7.31 -14.95 -14.55
N ARG A 102 -7.31 -13.80 -15.22
CA ARG A 102 -8.41 -12.83 -15.14
C ARG A 102 -9.77 -13.48 -15.44
N ASP A 103 -9.83 -14.31 -16.49
CA ASP A 103 -11.07 -15.01 -16.87
C ASP A 103 -11.61 -15.91 -15.75
N VAL A 104 -10.72 -16.60 -15.01
CA VAL A 104 -11.12 -17.44 -13.87
C VAL A 104 -11.66 -16.57 -12.73
N CYS A 105 -11.00 -15.46 -12.45
CA CYS A 105 -11.40 -14.54 -11.38
C CYS A 105 -12.73 -13.83 -11.68
N GLU A 106 -12.94 -13.36 -12.91
CA GLU A 106 -14.20 -12.76 -13.35
C GLU A 106 -15.33 -13.80 -13.35
N SER A 107 -15.06 -15.04 -13.77
CA SER A 107 -16.08 -16.10 -13.70
C SER A 107 -16.49 -16.48 -12.28
N ALA A 108 -15.68 -16.14 -11.26
CA ALA A 108 -16.00 -16.37 -9.86
C ALA A 108 -16.95 -15.31 -9.28
N THR A 109 -17.19 -14.22 -10.02
CA THR A 109 -18.14 -13.15 -9.64
C THR A 109 -19.47 -13.25 -10.40
N ASP A 110 -19.50 -14.03 -11.49
CA ASP A 110 -20.72 -14.34 -12.26
C ASP A 110 -21.53 -15.43 -11.55
N GLY A 111 -22.33 -15.05 -10.54
CA GLY A 111 -23.28 -15.93 -9.84
C GLY A 111 -24.52 -16.32 -10.65
#